data_AF-A0A6J8DLX2-F1
#
_entry.id   AF-A0A6J8DLX2-F1
#
_cell.length_a   1.000
_cell.length_b   1.000
_cell.length_c   1.000
_cell.angle_alpha   90.00
_cell.angle_beta   90.00
_cell.angle_gamma   90.00
#
_symmetry.space_group_name_H-M   'P 1'
#
loop_
_entity.id
_entity.type
_entity.pdbx_description
1 polymer ?
#
loop_
_entity_poly.entity_id
_entity_poly.type
_entity_poly.pdbx_seq_one_letter_code
_entity_poly.pdbx_strand_id
1 'polypeptide(L)'
;MWPSSLNKFIHKLPDGNSRVMAIKIELENHTVCLINTYMPTLGQNSQIGYREHLDIVSHITEKYSDLTHILCGDLNGTLKTSRKNPHDKLLRKFETQGKYINKGNHLDNDTFFHHNGLSSSQIDYILTQDLDIVNKIVIENTCGNNLLSHVPVFSVLAAKIQSNNIQKSSISGKKFKIEWDRADLKKYQEKLKETLQENQSPNLTCTELVGNLIYCLKKQKNLLYHQGSLS
;
A
#
# COMPACT_ATOMS: atom_id res chain seq x y z
N MET A 1 -14.22 4.81 0.72
CA MET A 1 -14.10 6.26 0.48
C MET A 1 -13.52 6.87 1.75
N TRP A 2 -12.41 7.63 1.69
CA TRP A 2 -11.85 8.27 2.88
C TRP A 2 -12.86 9.31 3.40
N PRO A 3 -13.23 9.32 4.69
CA PRO A 3 -14.18 10.29 5.19
C PRO A 3 -13.50 11.66 5.23
N SER A 4 -13.77 12.49 4.22
CA SER A 4 -13.29 13.88 4.13
C SER A 4 -13.70 14.73 5.34
N SER A 5 -14.75 14.30 6.07
CA SER A 5 -15.20 14.89 7.32
C SER A 5 -14.26 14.70 8.52
N LEU A 6 -13.28 13.79 8.45
CA LEU A 6 -12.42 13.47 9.60
C LEU A 6 -11.25 14.43 9.78
N ASN A 7 -10.79 15.12 8.73
CA ASN A 7 -9.69 16.07 8.86
C ASN A 7 -9.70 17.12 7.73
N LYS A 8 -9.94 18.38 8.10
CA LYS A 8 -9.99 19.52 7.17
C LYS A 8 -8.65 19.89 6.53
N PHE A 9 -7.57 19.25 6.94
CA PHE A 9 -6.20 19.48 6.44
C PHE A 9 -5.73 18.34 5.51
N ILE A 10 -6.59 17.36 5.22
CA ILE A 10 -6.28 16.25 4.31
C ILE A 10 -7.32 16.25 3.19
N HIS A 11 -6.87 16.50 1.97
CA HIS A 11 -7.74 16.59 0.80
C HIS A 11 -7.32 15.58 -0.25
N LYS A 12 -8.26 14.81 -0.77
CA LYS A 12 -7.99 13.99 -1.95
C LYS A 12 -7.80 14.89 -3.17
N LEU A 13 -6.72 14.67 -3.92
CA LEU A 13 -6.53 15.31 -5.21
C LEU A 13 -7.31 14.53 -6.29
N PRO A 14 -7.90 15.21 -7.29
CA PRO A 14 -8.75 14.56 -8.28
C PRO A 14 -7.96 13.69 -9.26
N ASP A 15 -6.67 13.92 -9.40
CA ASP A 15 -5.78 13.23 -10.33
C ASP A 15 -5.39 11.82 -9.83
N GLY A 16 -4.98 10.98 -10.78
CA GLY A 16 -4.61 9.59 -10.54
C GLY A 16 -5.60 8.61 -11.17
N ASN A 17 -5.55 7.36 -10.71
CA ASN A 17 -6.40 6.27 -11.20
C ASN A 17 -6.66 5.25 -10.08
N SER A 18 -7.06 4.02 -10.42
CA SER A 18 -7.30 2.96 -9.43
C SER A 18 -6.05 2.45 -8.71
N ARG A 19 -4.87 2.77 -9.23
CA ARG A 19 -3.55 2.34 -8.74
C ARG A 19 -2.70 3.49 -8.22
N VAL A 20 -2.94 4.73 -8.64
CA VAL A 20 -2.25 5.93 -8.21
C VAL A 20 -3.25 6.87 -7.55
N MET A 21 -3.05 7.19 -6.28
CA MET A 21 -3.88 8.13 -5.54
C MET A 21 -3.01 9.21 -4.94
N ALA A 22 -3.40 10.48 -5.10
CA ALA A 22 -2.72 11.59 -4.46
C ALA A 22 -3.62 12.27 -3.42
N ILE A 23 -3.03 12.66 -2.30
CA ILE A 23 -3.67 13.47 -1.27
C ILE A 23 -2.79 14.67 -0.92
N LYS A 24 -3.42 15.82 -0.75
CA LYS A 24 -2.82 17.03 -0.20
C LYS A 24 -2.94 16.98 1.33
N ILE A 25 -1.83 17.21 2.03
CA ILE A 25 -1.78 17.30 3.48
C ILE A 25 -1.23 18.67 3.86
N GLU A 26 -2.03 19.46 4.56
CA GLU A 26 -1.64 20.77 5.08
C GLU A 26 -0.98 20.59 6.45
N LEU A 27 0.30 20.93 6.53
CA LEU A 27 1.14 20.86 7.71
C LEU A 27 1.42 22.29 8.17
N GLU A 28 1.85 22.47 9.43
CA GLU A 28 2.00 23.82 10.02
C GLU A 28 2.88 24.76 9.18
N ASN A 29 3.95 24.23 8.57
CA ASN A 29 4.96 25.03 7.87
C ASN A 29 5.12 24.68 6.38
N HIS A 30 4.35 23.72 5.86
CA HIS A 30 4.49 23.24 4.49
C HIS A 30 3.25 22.46 4.07
N THR A 31 3.10 22.24 2.76
CA THR A 31 2.03 21.41 2.21
C THR A 31 2.63 20.25 1.44
N VAL A 32 2.12 19.05 1.67
CA VAL A 32 2.61 17.81 1.06
C VAL A 32 1.61 17.25 0.08
N CYS A 33 2.11 16.82 -1.07
CA CYS A 33 1.42 15.89 -1.95
C CYS A 33 1.93 14.48 -1.65
N LEU A 34 1.12 13.67 -0.96
CA LEU A 34 1.39 12.26 -0.74
C LEU A 34 0.76 11.46 -1.88
N ILE A 35 1.60 10.83 -2.70
CA ILE A 35 1.20 9.98 -3.82
C ILE A 35 1.41 8.53 -3.40
N ASN A 36 0.32 7.80 -3.22
CA ASN A 36 0.35 6.36 -2.98
C ASN A 36 0.13 5.60 -4.30
N THR A 37 0.99 4.65 -4.61
CA THR A 37 0.92 3.86 -5.85
C THR A 37 0.98 2.35 -5.62
N TYR A 38 0.36 1.59 -6.51
CA TYR A 38 0.48 0.13 -6.65
C TYR A 38 0.81 -0.22 -8.10
N MET A 39 2.11 -0.31 -8.40
CA MET A 39 2.61 -0.45 -9.77
C MET A 39 2.31 -1.82 -10.38
N PRO A 40 2.20 -1.93 -11.71
CA PRO A 40 2.04 -3.21 -12.39
C PRO A 40 3.21 -4.18 -12.11
N THR A 41 2.91 -5.47 -11.95
CA THR A 41 3.90 -6.54 -11.85
C THR A 41 4.49 -6.90 -13.22
N LEU A 42 5.62 -7.61 -13.25
CA LEU A 42 6.19 -8.12 -14.50
C LEU A 42 5.21 -9.11 -15.19
N GLY A 43 5.13 -9.01 -16.52
CA GLY A 43 4.22 -9.81 -17.36
C GLY A 43 4.26 -9.36 -18.83
N GLN A 44 3.42 -9.97 -19.68
CA GLN A 44 3.28 -9.52 -21.08
C GLN A 44 2.79 -8.07 -21.11
N ASN A 45 3.44 -7.22 -21.91
CA ASN A 45 3.16 -5.77 -22.04
C ASN A 45 3.25 -4.94 -20.74
N SER A 46 3.76 -5.53 -19.65
CA SER A 46 3.88 -4.85 -18.34
C SER A 46 4.70 -3.57 -18.39
N GLN A 47 5.71 -3.48 -19.26
CA GLN A 47 6.56 -2.29 -19.39
C GLN A 47 5.79 -1.04 -19.84
N ILE A 48 4.82 -1.21 -20.75
CA ILE A 48 4.00 -0.10 -21.24
C ILE A 48 3.11 0.40 -20.09
N GLY A 49 2.38 -0.51 -19.45
CA GLY A 49 1.55 -0.16 -18.29
C GLY A 49 2.37 0.44 -17.14
N TYR A 50 3.56 -0.08 -16.87
CA TYR A 50 4.45 0.46 -15.84
C TYR A 50 4.89 1.89 -16.17
N ARG A 51 5.28 2.16 -17.42
CA ARG A 51 5.60 3.51 -17.88
C ARG A 51 4.41 4.45 -17.78
N GLU A 52 3.23 4.04 -18.24
CA GLU A 52 2.02 4.86 -18.16
C GLU A 52 1.70 5.26 -16.70
N HIS A 53 1.92 4.35 -15.74
CA HIS A 53 1.72 4.68 -14.31
C HIS A 53 2.77 5.66 -13.80
N LEU A 54 4.04 5.53 -14.20
CA LEU A 54 5.05 6.53 -13.90
C LEU A 54 4.71 7.89 -14.52
N ASP A 55 4.19 7.93 -15.75
CA ASP A 55 3.78 9.15 -16.42
C ASP A 55 2.62 9.84 -15.68
N ILE A 56 1.69 9.07 -15.10
CA ILE A 56 0.64 9.62 -14.22
C ILE A 56 1.27 10.25 -12.95
N VAL A 57 2.24 9.59 -12.33
CA VAL A 57 2.93 10.16 -11.16
C VAL A 57 3.71 11.42 -11.53
N SER A 58 4.40 11.44 -12.68
CA SER A 58 5.06 12.63 -13.22
C SER A 58 4.07 13.77 -13.42
N HIS A 59 2.93 13.49 -14.06
CA HIS A 59 1.89 14.48 -14.31
C HIS A 59 1.37 15.11 -13.01
N ILE A 60 1.10 14.30 -11.98
CA ILE A 60 0.70 14.79 -10.66
C ILE A 60 1.81 15.67 -10.07
N THR A 61 3.06 15.22 -10.15
CA THR A 61 4.23 15.96 -9.61
C THR A 61 4.43 17.31 -10.30
N GLU A 62 4.22 17.37 -11.62
CA GLU A 62 4.33 18.60 -12.41
C GLU A 62 3.18 19.57 -12.12
N LYS A 63 1.94 19.04 -12.09
CA LYS A 63 0.73 19.82 -11.84
C LYS A 63 0.70 20.45 -10.45
N TYR A 64 1.24 19.76 -9.45
CA TYR A 64 1.30 20.20 -8.06
C TYR A 64 2.73 20.56 -7.63
N SER A 65 3.52 21.10 -8.56
CA SER A 65 4.95 21.39 -8.37
C SER A 65 5.28 22.41 -7.26
N ASP A 66 4.28 23.14 -6.76
CA ASP A 66 4.39 24.02 -5.60
C ASP A 66 4.37 23.27 -4.25
N LEU A 67 4.04 21.98 -4.24
CA LEU A 67 3.94 21.14 -3.05
C LEU A 67 5.19 20.26 -2.88
N THR A 68 5.51 19.90 -1.64
CA THR A 68 6.52 18.86 -1.38
C THR A 68 5.94 17.48 -1.70
N HIS A 69 6.61 16.70 -2.56
CA HIS A 69 6.12 15.39 -2.96
C HIS A 69 6.72 14.26 -2.12
N ILE A 70 5.86 13.31 -1.74
CA ILE A 70 6.23 12.01 -1.18
C ILE A 70 5.53 10.94 -2.01
N LEU A 71 6.31 10.07 -2.65
CA LEU A 71 5.81 8.90 -3.37
C LEU A 71 5.98 7.66 -2.49
N CYS A 72 4.90 6.91 -2.26
CA CYS A 72 4.95 5.69 -1.46
C CYS A 72 4.15 4.54 -2.06
N GLY A 73 4.44 3.32 -1.61
CA GLY A 73 3.68 2.11 -1.94
C GLY A 73 4.52 1.04 -2.60
N ASP A 74 3.86 0.06 -3.21
CA ASP A 74 4.50 -1.04 -3.93
C ASP A 74 4.85 -0.57 -5.35
N LEU A 75 6.13 -0.34 -5.58
CA LEU A 75 6.66 0.10 -6.86
C LEU A 75 6.92 -1.05 -7.82
N ASN A 76 6.83 -2.32 -7.40
CA ASN A 76 7.08 -3.50 -8.26
C ASN A 76 8.34 -3.41 -9.15
N GLY A 77 9.36 -2.72 -8.62
CA GLY A 77 10.66 -2.50 -9.23
C GLY A 77 11.67 -2.20 -8.14
N THR A 78 12.95 -2.54 -8.35
CA THR A 78 13.99 -2.37 -7.33
C THR A 78 15.00 -1.27 -7.67
N LEU A 79 15.36 -0.50 -6.65
CA LEU A 79 16.44 0.49 -6.69
C LEU A 79 17.82 -0.11 -6.35
N LYS A 80 17.91 -1.42 -6.04
CA LYS A 80 19.18 -2.16 -5.81
C LYS A 80 19.98 -2.37 -7.10
N THR A 81 21.22 -1.87 -7.21
CA THR A 81 22.02 -1.85 -8.47
C THR A 81 22.28 -3.23 -9.09
N SER A 82 22.13 -4.31 -8.33
CA SER A 82 22.39 -5.69 -8.72
C SER A 82 21.33 -6.33 -9.62
N ARG A 83 20.14 -5.73 -9.78
CA ARG A 83 19.06 -6.28 -10.60
C ARG A 83 18.71 -5.33 -11.76
N LYS A 84 18.47 -5.91 -12.94
CA LYS A 84 18.35 -5.19 -14.22
C LYS A 84 17.10 -5.58 -15.01
N ASN A 85 15.98 -5.83 -14.34
CA ASN A 85 14.73 -6.03 -15.08
C ASN A 85 14.26 -4.68 -15.70
N PRO A 86 13.33 -4.70 -16.66
CA PRO A 86 12.86 -3.48 -17.31
C PRO A 86 12.20 -2.46 -16.37
N HIS A 87 11.44 -2.90 -15.36
CA HIS A 87 10.83 -2.02 -14.36
C HIS A 87 11.89 -1.31 -13.53
N ASP A 88 12.95 -2.03 -13.11
CA ASP A 88 14.07 -1.45 -12.36
C ASP A 88 14.74 -0.30 -13.14
N LYS A 89 14.91 -0.47 -14.46
CA LYS A 89 15.50 0.57 -15.33
C LYS A 89 14.59 1.79 -15.43
N LEU A 90 13.28 1.58 -15.61
CA LEU A 90 12.30 2.66 -15.70
C LEU A 90 12.19 3.41 -14.36
N LEU A 91 12.15 2.68 -13.24
CA LEU A 91 12.07 3.26 -11.90
C LEU A 91 13.31 4.09 -11.56
N ARG A 92 14.51 3.58 -11.83
CA ARG A 92 15.75 4.38 -11.64
C ARG A 92 15.76 5.63 -12.48
N LYS A 93 15.36 5.50 -13.76
CA LYS A 93 15.29 6.67 -14.64
C LYS A 93 14.32 7.70 -14.05
N PHE A 94 13.14 7.26 -13.61
CA PHE A 94 12.16 8.12 -12.95
C PHE A 94 12.71 8.77 -11.68
N GLU A 95 13.38 8.03 -10.80
CA GLU A 95 14.02 8.55 -9.58
C GLU A 95 15.02 9.66 -9.93
N THR A 96 15.91 9.41 -10.90
CA THR A 96 16.92 10.39 -11.34
C THR A 96 16.33 11.64 -12.01
N GLN A 97 15.19 11.50 -12.70
CA GLN A 97 14.54 12.61 -13.43
C GLN A 97 13.65 13.46 -12.52
N GLY A 98 12.95 12.84 -11.56
CA GLY A 98 11.96 13.49 -10.70
C GLY A 98 12.49 14.10 -9.41
N LYS A 99 13.82 14.07 -9.19
CA LYS A 99 14.50 14.43 -7.92
C LYS A 99 13.93 13.70 -6.70
N TYR A 100 13.38 12.49 -6.89
CA TYR A 100 12.96 11.66 -5.75
C TYR A 100 14.21 11.05 -5.12
N ILE A 101 14.29 11.14 -3.81
CA ILE A 101 15.40 10.65 -3.00
C ILE A 101 14.88 9.50 -2.15
N ASN A 102 15.54 8.35 -2.25
CA ASN A 102 15.39 7.27 -1.31
C ASN A 102 16.17 7.59 -0.03
N LYS A 103 15.49 8.08 1.01
CA LYS A 103 16.12 8.46 2.27
C LYS A 103 16.42 7.21 3.13
N GLY A 104 17.55 6.56 2.87
CA GLY A 104 18.18 5.68 3.85
C GLY A 104 19.03 4.56 3.25
N ASN A 105 19.98 4.06 4.06
CA ASN A 105 20.74 2.83 3.80
C ASN A 105 19.88 1.56 3.96
N HIS A 106 18.56 1.66 3.78
CA HIS A 106 17.62 0.54 3.89
C HIS A 106 17.60 -0.32 2.63
N LEU A 107 18.47 -0.02 1.66
CA LEU A 107 18.67 -0.81 0.46
C LEU A 107 19.07 -2.25 0.76
N ASP A 108 19.37 -2.64 1.99
CA ASP A 108 19.71 -4.02 2.32
C ASP A 108 18.53 -4.85 2.86
N ASN A 109 17.40 -4.22 3.21
CA ASN A 109 16.25 -4.92 3.75
C ASN A 109 15.19 -5.15 2.67
N ASP A 110 14.80 -6.41 2.47
CA ASP A 110 13.71 -6.75 1.56
C ASP A 110 12.35 -6.43 2.18
N THR A 111 11.44 -5.92 1.34
CA THR A 111 10.07 -5.60 1.73
C THR A 111 9.08 -6.64 1.23
N PHE A 112 9.48 -7.44 0.24
CA PHE A 112 8.71 -8.52 -0.34
C PHE A 112 9.45 -9.86 -0.20
N PHE A 113 8.71 -10.87 0.22
CA PHE A 113 9.15 -12.26 0.37
C PHE A 113 8.19 -13.14 -0.40
N HIS A 114 8.69 -13.79 -1.45
CA HIS A 114 7.88 -14.67 -2.26
C HIS A 114 7.41 -15.88 -1.43
N HIS A 115 6.18 -16.33 -1.64
CA HIS A 115 5.55 -17.39 -0.84
C HIS A 115 6.30 -18.73 -0.84
N ASN A 116 7.16 -18.98 -1.84
CA ASN A 116 8.01 -20.17 -1.90
C ASN A 116 9.28 -20.07 -1.01
N GLY A 117 9.56 -18.90 -0.41
CA GLY A 117 10.74 -18.66 0.42
C GLY A 117 12.08 -18.57 -0.33
N LEU A 118 12.09 -18.67 -1.66
CA LEU A 118 13.31 -18.73 -2.47
C LEU A 118 13.77 -17.37 -2.99
N SER A 119 12.90 -16.36 -2.95
CA SER A 119 13.22 -15.05 -3.48
C SER A 119 12.61 -13.94 -2.63
N SER A 120 13.40 -12.91 -2.42
CA SER A 120 12.99 -11.68 -1.77
C SER A 120 13.47 -10.47 -2.57
N SER A 121 12.81 -9.35 -2.34
CA SER A 121 13.15 -8.07 -2.98
C SER A 121 12.64 -6.90 -2.15
N GLN A 122 13.31 -5.76 -2.28
CA GLN A 122 12.75 -4.48 -1.87
C GLN A 122 12.01 -3.87 -3.05
N ILE A 123 10.70 -3.77 -2.93
CA ILE A 123 9.80 -3.19 -3.94
C ILE A 123 8.86 -2.14 -3.35
N ASP A 124 8.78 -2.05 -2.02
CA ASP A 124 7.97 -1.07 -1.31
C ASP A 124 8.87 0.08 -0.85
N TYR A 125 8.49 1.31 -1.19
CA TYR A 125 9.33 2.49 -0.92
C TYR A 125 8.53 3.65 -0.35
N ILE A 126 9.27 4.55 0.30
CA ILE A 126 8.86 5.92 0.57
C ILE A 126 9.98 6.80 -0.01
N LEU A 127 9.67 7.49 -1.10
CA LEU A 127 10.58 8.38 -1.82
C LEU A 127 10.11 9.82 -1.63
N THR A 128 11.04 10.77 -1.49
CA THR A 128 10.67 12.18 -1.28
C THR A 128 11.58 13.12 -2.05
N GLN A 129 11.07 14.29 -2.44
CA GLN A 129 11.87 15.35 -3.04
C GLN A 129 12.62 16.22 -2.01
N ASP A 130 12.22 16.13 -0.74
CA ASP A 130 12.73 16.96 0.34
C ASP A 130 13.19 16.07 1.49
N LEU A 131 14.49 16.05 1.77
CA LEU A 131 15.04 15.24 2.86
C LEU A 131 14.62 15.76 4.22
N ASP A 132 14.29 17.04 4.36
CA ASP A 132 13.99 17.63 5.66
C ASP A 132 12.61 17.22 6.15
N ILE A 133 11.70 16.82 5.25
CA ILE A 133 10.34 16.43 5.61
C ILE A 133 10.21 15.00 6.13
N VAL A 134 11.06 14.09 5.67
CA VAL A 134 11.06 12.68 6.10
C VAL A 134 12.18 12.49 7.12
N ASN A 135 11.90 12.40 8.41
CA ASN A 135 12.96 12.22 9.42
C ASN A 135 13.61 10.85 9.36
N LYS A 136 12.78 9.81 9.29
CA LYS A 136 13.20 8.42 9.43
C LYS A 136 12.30 7.52 8.60
N ILE A 137 12.90 6.57 7.89
CA ILE A 137 12.21 5.44 7.30
C ILE A 137 12.55 4.18 8.10
N VAL A 138 11.56 3.31 8.33
CA VAL A 138 11.71 2.05 9.06
C VAL A 138 10.99 0.97 8.30
N ILE A 139 11.70 -0.10 7.96
CA ILE A 139 11.09 -1.34 7.49
C ILE A 139 10.88 -2.22 8.71
N GLU A 140 9.62 -2.58 8.99
CA GLU A 140 9.30 -3.42 10.14
C GLU A 140 9.53 -4.89 9.81
N ASN A 141 10.75 -5.36 10.06
CA ASN A 141 11.15 -6.76 9.85
C ASN A 141 10.50 -7.74 10.86
N THR A 142 9.65 -7.25 11.79
CA THR A 142 9.02 -8.06 12.86
C THR A 142 7.60 -8.51 12.53
N CYS A 143 7.20 -8.49 11.25
CA CYS A 143 5.94 -9.08 10.82
C CYS A 143 5.94 -10.60 11.11
N GLY A 144 5.41 -10.96 12.27
CA GLY A 144 5.32 -12.33 12.73
C GLY A 144 4.42 -13.17 11.82
N ASN A 145 4.96 -14.31 11.40
CA ASN A 145 4.30 -15.42 10.71
C ASN A 145 3.79 -15.14 9.29
N ASN A 146 4.57 -15.55 8.28
CA ASN A 146 4.26 -16.19 6.98
C ASN A 146 2.96 -15.86 6.19
N LEU A 147 2.22 -14.80 6.50
CA LEU A 147 0.87 -14.58 5.95
C LEU A 147 0.77 -13.37 5.02
N LEU A 148 1.77 -12.50 5.04
CA LEU A 148 1.90 -11.40 4.10
C LEU A 148 3.24 -11.56 3.37
N SER A 149 3.18 -11.55 2.05
CA SER A 149 4.39 -11.51 1.23
C SER A 149 5.08 -10.15 1.30
N HIS A 150 4.50 -9.16 1.99
CA HIS A 150 5.10 -7.84 2.19
C HIS A 150 5.27 -7.52 3.68
N VAL A 151 6.32 -6.77 4.00
CA VAL A 151 6.50 -6.12 5.30
C VAL A 151 6.27 -4.60 5.15
N PRO A 152 5.64 -3.95 6.15
CA PRO A 152 5.31 -2.54 6.05
C PRO A 152 6.56 -1.66 6.13
N VAL A 153 6.51 -0.56 5.36
CA VAL A 153 7.49 0.51 5.39
C VAL A 153 6.85 1.73 6.03
N PHE A 154 7.43 2.21 7.13
CA PHE A 154 6.98 3.36 7.88
C PHE A 154 7.90 4.54 7.65
N SER A 155 7.32 5.74 7.72
CA SER A 155 8.07 6.99 7.78
C SER A 155 7.57 7.85 8.92
N VAL A 156 8.49 8.55 9.58
CA VAL A 156 8.19 9.63 10.51
C VAL A 156 8.44 10.95 9.80
N LEU A 157 7.40 11.77 9.65
CA LEU A 157 7.53 13.09 9.05
C LEU A 157 8.00 14.11 10.09
N ALA A 158 8.86 15.04 9.68
CA ALA A 158 9.38 16.15 10.47
C ALA A 158 8.38 17.31 10.56
N ALA A 159 7.12 16.98 10.79
CA ALA A 159 6.02 17.91 10.59
C ALA A 159 4.89 17.64 11.56
N LYS A 160 4.16 18.72 11.88
CA LYS A 160 2.90 18.63 12.59
C LYS A 160 1.79 18.95 11.61
N ILE A 161 0.73 18.15 11.66
CA ILE A 161 -0.52 18.49 10.98
C ILE A 161 -1.03 19.76 11.63
N GLN A 162 -1.39 20.74 10.80
CA GLN A 162 -1.94 22.00 11.29
C GLN A 162 -3.11 21.69 12.23
N SER A 163 -3.10 22.23 13.44
CA SER A 163 -4.17 22.02 14.40
C SER A 163 -4.80 23.36 14.75
N ASN A 164 -5.90 23.72 14.07
CA ASN A 164 -6.77 24.75 14.63
C ASN A 164 -7.64 24.06 15.65
N ASN A 165 -7.34 24.22 16.95
CA ASN A 165 -8.16 23.77 18.09
C ASN A 165 -9.21 22.77 17.62
N ILE A 166 -8.75 21.60 17.18
CA ILE A 166 -9.67 20.53 16.85
C ILE A 166 -10.22 20.28 18.23
N GLN A 167 -11.43 20.81 18.49
CA GLN A 167 -12.23 20.33 19.60
C GLN A 167 -11.96 18.85 19.51
N LYS A 168 -11.35 18.27 20.55
CA LYS A 168 -11.32 16.84 20.71
C LYS A 168 -12.80 16.51 20.68
N SER A 169 -13.35 16.31 19.48
CA SER A 169 -14.48 15.48 19.28
C SER A 169 -13.93 14.25 19.96
N SER A 170 -14.48 14.00 21.13
CA SER A 170 -14.42 12.70 21.72
C SER A 170 -14.99 11.82 20.63
N ILE A 171 -14.14 11.42 19.69
CA ILE A 171 -14.30 10.22 18.92
C ILE A 171 -14.14 9.16 20.01
N SER A 172 -15.21 9.03 20.80
CA SER A 172 -15.60 7.83 21.51
C SER A 172 -15.99 6.73 20.51
N GLY A 173 -15.86 7.00 19.21
CA GLY A 173 -15.53 5.97 18.26
C GLY A 173 -14.30 5.27 18.80
N LYS A 174 -14.49 4.03 19.26
CA LYS A 174 -13.42 3.09 19.61
C LYS A 174 -12.24 3.40 18.71
N LYS A 175 -11.06 3.65 19.29
CA LYS A 175 -9.82 3.59 18.51
C LYS A 175 -9.91 2.26 17.78
N PHE A 176 -10.25 2.29 16.49
CA PHE A 176 -10.04 1.16 15.62
C PHE A 176 -8.52 1.15 15.45
N LYS A 177 -7.83 0.70 16.49
CA LYS A 177 -6.67 -0.14 16.25
C LYS A 177 -7.27 -1.19 15.31
N ILE A 178 -6.82 -1.20 14.07
CA ILE A 178 -7.06 -2.36 13.22
C ILE A 178 -6.42 -3.48 14.03
N GLU A 179 -7.26 -4.19 14.79
CA GLU A 179 -6.89 -5.47 15.34
C GLU A 179 -6.76 -6.32 14.09
N TRP A 180 -5.54 -6.41 13.59
CA TRP A 180 -5.13 -7.54 12.79
C TRP A 180 -5.28 -8.74 13.72
N ASP A 181 -6.51 -9.21 13.88
CA ASP A 181 -6.78 -10.50 14.51
C ASP A 181 -5.91 -11.48 13.75
N ARG A 182 -4.93 -12.02 14.48
CA ARG A 182 -3.90 -12.90 13.92
C ARG A 182 -4.64 -14.03 13.23
N ALA A 183 -4.40 -14.20 11.94
CA ALA A 183 -4.79 -15.42 11.26
C ALA A 183 -3.96 -16.56 11.89
N ASP A 184 -4.66 -17.40 12.64
CA ASP A 184 -4.10 -18.56 13.32
C ASP A 184 -4.17 -19.74 12.38
N LEU A 185 -3.01 -20.25 11.94
CA LEU A 185 -2.91 -21.37 11.02
C LEU A 185 -3.58 -22.64 11.57
N LYS A 186 -3.51 -22.88 12.88
CA LYS A 186 -4.24 -24.00 13.50
C LYS A 186 -5.74 -23.76 13.38
N LYS A 187 -6.20 -22.56 13.74
CA LYS A 187 -7.64 -22.20 13.63
C LYS A 187 -8.16 -22.26 12.19
N TYR A 188 -7.33 -21.91 11.21
CA TYR A 188 -7.64 -22.06 9.78
C TYR A 188 -7.70 -23.53 9.36
N GLN A 189 -6.69 -24.33 9.72
CA GLN A 189 -6.66 -25.76 9.44
C GLN A 189 -7.81 -26.51 10.13
N GLU A 190 -8.18 -26.11 11.34
CA GLU A 190 -9.33 -26.62 12.09
C GLU A 190 -10.63 -26.26 11.36
N LYS A 191 -10.87 -24.99 11.03
CA LYS A 191 -12.05 -24.59 10.25
C LYS A 191 -12.13 -25.23 8.88
N LEU A 192 -11.00 -25.40 8.19
CA LEU A 192 -10.95 -26.06 6.89
C LEU A 192 -11.32 -27.54 7.03
N LYS A 193 -10.80 -28.22 8.06
CA LYS A 193 -11.17 -29.60 8.37
C LYS A 193 -12.65 -29.73 8.74
N GLU A 194 -13.17 -28.84 9.58
CA GLU A 194 -14.60 -28.80 9.92
C GLU A 194 -15.46 -28.60 8.65
N THR A 195 -15.13 -27.63 7.81
CA THR A 195 -15.87 -27.34 6.58
C THR A 195 -15.80 -28.49 5.56
N LEU A 196 -14.65 -29.17 5.46
CA LEU A 196 -14.46 -30.33 4.58
C LEU A 196 -15.14 -31.60 5.13
N GLN A 197 -15.27 -31.72 6.46
CA GLN A 197 -16.02 -32.80 7.10
C GLN A 197 -17.53 -32.60 6.97
N GLU A 198 -18.02 -31.36 7.10
CA GLU A 198 -19.43 -31.02 6.88
C GLU A 198 -19.87 -31.16 5.41
N ASN A 199 -18.95 -30.96 4.46
CA ASN A 199 -19.21 -31.06 3.02
C ASN A 199 -18.77 -32.40 2.40
N GLN A 200 -18.74 -33.50 3.18
CA GLN A 200 -18.63 -34.84 2.61
C GLN A 200 -19.90 -35.23 1.83
N SER A 201 -20.08 -34.59 0.69
CA SER A 201 -20.89 -35.12 -0.41
C SER A 201 -19.89 -35.67 -1.44
N PRO A 202 -20.01 -36.93 -1.90
CA PRO A 202 -18.88 -37.66 -2.51
C PRO A 202 -18.36 -37.15 -3.86
N ASN A 203 -18.86 -36.04 -4.41
CA ASN A 203 -18.67 -35.67 -5.81
C ASN A 203 -18.36 -34.19 -6.06
N LEU A 204 -17.65 -33.51 -5.16
CA LEU A 204 -17.14 -32.15 -5.47
C LEU A 204 -15.74 -32.25 -6.09
N THR A 205 -15.62 -31.84 -7.35
CA THR A 205 -14.32 -31.74 -8.03
C THR A 205 -13.54 -30.53 -7.52
N CYS A 206 -12.20 -30.56 -7.51
CA CYS A 206 -11.33 -29.48 -7.01
C CYS A 206 -11.69 -28.08 -7.55
N THR A 207 -12.29 -27.99 -8.73
CA THR A 207 -12.75 -26.75 -9.38
C THR A 207 -13.92 -26.10 -8.62
N GLU A 208 -14.81 -26.89 -8.02
CA GLU A 208 -15.97 -26.40 -7.26
C GLU A 208 -15.57 -25.92 -5.85
N LEU A 209 -14.52 -26.51 -5.27
CA LEU A 209 -13.90 -26.04 -4.02
C LEU A 209 -13.27 -24.65 -4.19
N VAL A 210 -12.58 -24.39 -5.30
CA VAL A 210 -12.03 -23.07 -5.62
C VAL A 210 -13.14 -22.06 -5.95
N GLY A 211 -14.20 -22.50 -6.65
CA GLY A 211 -15.38 -21.68 -6.93
C GLY A 211 -16.11 -21.21 -5.67
N ASN A 212 -16.30 -22.10 -4.69
CA ASN A 212 -16.89 -21.77 -3.39
C ASN A 212 -15.99 -20.89 -2.53
N LEU A 213 -14.66 -21.02 -2.65
CA LEU A 213 -13.68 -20.15 -1.98
C LEU A 213 -13.76 -18.70 -2.49
N ILE A 214 -13.88 -18.52 -3.81
CA ILE A 214 -14.06 -17.19 -4.43
C ILE A 214 -15.44 -16.62 -4.08
N TYR A 215 -16.48 -17.45 -4.01
CA TYR A 215 -17.82 -17.03 -3.60
C TYR A 215 -17.87 -16.55 -2.15
N CYS A 216 -17.20 -17.24 -1.21
CA CYS A 216 -17.13 -16.84 0.20
C CYS A 216 -16.34 -15.54 0.40
N LEU A 217 -15.23 -15.36 -0.32
CA LEU A 217 -14.45 -14.12 -0.30
C LEU A 217 -15.21 -12.94 -0.93
N LYS A 218 -15.99 -13.17 -1.99
CA LYS A 218 -16.90 -12.15 -2.56
C LYS A 218 -18.06 -11.83 -1.62
N LYS A 219 -18.61 -12.80 -0.88
CA LYS A 219 -19.70 -12.59 0.08
C LYS A 219 -19.23 -11.80 1.31
N GLN A 220 -17.99 -12.02 1.78
CA GLN A 220 -17.36 -11.17 2.81
C GLN A 220 -17.08 -9.75 2.29
N LYS A 221 -16.67 -9.60 1.03
CA LYS A 221 -16.51 -8.28 0.39
C LYS A 221 -17.86 -7.55 0.27
N ASN A 222 -18.96 -8.25 -0.03
CA ASN A 222 -20.30 -7.66 -0.10
C ASN A 222 -20.91 -7.34 1.29
N LEU A 223 -20.58 -8.10 2.34
CA LEU A 223 -20.95 -7.76 3.72
C LEU A 223 -20.24 -6.48 4.21
N LEU A 224 -19.02 -6.22 3.73
CA LEU A 224 -18.29 -4.97 3.98
C LEU A 224 -18.83 -3.78 3.15
N TYR A 225 -19.49 -4.03 2.02
CA TYR A 225 -20.12 -2.98 1.20
C TYR A 225 -21.56 -2.67 1.62
N HIS A 226 -22.31 -3.63 2.18
CA HIS A 226 -23.70 -3.42 2.61
C HIS A 226 -23.89 -2.85 4.03
N GLN A 227 -22.81 -2.66 4.81
CA GLN A 227 -22.87 -1.88 6.04
C GLN A 227 -22.69 -0.35 5.81
N GLY A 228 -22.54 0.09 4.55
CA GLY A 228 -22.53 1.50 4.15
C GLY A 228 -23.85 2.01 3.55
N SER A 229 -24.93 1.23 3.64
CA SER A 229 -26.26 1.57 3.10
C SER A 229 -27.36 1.45 4.17
N LEU A 230 -27.14 2.04 5.34
CA LEU A 230 -28.20 2.46 6.25
C LEU A 230 -27.79 3.80 6.87
N SER A 231 -28.72 4.76 6.76
CA SER A 231 -28.69 6.21 7.03
C SER A 231 -27.85 7.06 6.08
#